data_AF-A0A367YZV8-F1
#
_entry.id   AF-A0A367YZV8-F1
#
_cell.length_a   1.000
_cell.length_b   1.000
_cell.length_c   1.000
_cell.angle_alpha   90.00
_cell.angle_beta   90.00
_cell.angle_gamma   90.00
#
_symmetry.space_group_name_H-M   'P 1'
#
loop_
_entity.id
_entity.type
_entity.pdbx_description
1 polymer ?
#
loop_
_entity_poly.entity_id
_entity_poly.type
_entity_poly.pdbx_seq_one_letter_code
_entity_poly.pdbx_strand_id
1 'polypeptide(L)'
;MPSPDQLSAHPSVPAPRSRWARVLRVVLVVLAVLLALPVLAYVGNGVVGSVRQARLAREVAAEVRDGRAVAEPEVRALRDRQRAAVAAAGGPPPRHSHLALECQLGTRDAGWIVQEHTQTCSVRSIDLHPVADRAAADALVARLAAADFGEPTSSPLPDGCVALRKRSEADLPEVETLWVPAAAVADDRCYQLRTAGADGTAGETFALEDLEPGQDWVAVVTTRTVLPERGIGCSPWSVLFCTAPWDEPVRD
;
A
#
# COMPACT_ATOMS: atom_id res chain seq x y z
N MET A 1 32.89 -29.58 -96.77
CA MET A 1 33.03 -28.81 -95.53
C MET A 1 31.68 -28.80 -94.83
N PRO A 2 31.46 -29.64 -93.80
CA PRO A 2 30.25 -29.65 -92.98
C PRO A 2 30.44 -28.87 -91.66
N SER A 3 29.34 -28.26 -91.18
CA SER A 3 29.20 -27.53 -89.91
C SER A 3 29.42 -28.42 -88.68
N PRO A 4 30.05 -27.92 -87.60
CA PRO A 4 29.97 -28.54 -86.29
C PRO A 4 28.63 -28.19 -85.62
N ASP A 5 27.75 -29.18 -85.64
CA ASP A 5 26.60 -29.45 -84.77
C ASP A 5 26.85 -29.03 -83.30
N GLN A 6 25.95 -28.24 -82.71
CA GLN A 6 24.74 -28.66 -81.99
C GLN A 6 24.98 -29.33 -80.61
N LEU A 7 24.54 -28.59 -79.59
CA LEU A 7 23.65 -29.03 -78.52
C LEU A 7 24.06 -30.24 -77.67
N SER A 8 24.59 -29.94 -76.48
CA SER A 8 24.35 -30.75 -75.27
C SER A 8 23.49 -29.95 -74.30
N ALA A 9 22.20 -29.82 -74.62
CA ALA A 9 21.19 -29.35 -73.67
C ALA A 9 20.67 -30.57 -72.90
N HIS A 10 21.21 -30.79 -71.70
CA HIS A 10 20.65 -31.78 -70.79
C HIS A 10 19.26 -31.31 -70.33
N PRO A 11 18.18 -32.10 -70.56
CA PRO A 11 16.86 -31.76 -70.06
C PRO A 11 16.89 -31.79 -68.53
N SER A 12 16.71 -30.62 -67.93
CA SER A 12 16.56 -30.46 -66.49
C SER A 12 15.26 -31.15 -66.08
N VAL A 13 15.34 -32.28 -65.39
CA VAL A 13 14.17 -32.99 -64.85
C VAL A 13 13.43 -32.04 -63.91
N PRO A 14 12.17 -31.65 -64.19
CA PRO A 14 11.42 -30.77 -63.31
C PRO A 14 11.14 -31.52 -62.00
N ALA A 15 11.74 -31.07 -60.91
CA ALA A 15 11.50 -31.64 -59.59
C ALA A 15 9.99 -31.60 -59.27
N PRO A 16 9.38 -32.69 -58.77
CA PRO A 16 7.95 -32.74 -58.43
C PRO A 16 7.67 -31.89 -57.18
N ARG A 17 7.56 -30.58 -57.36
CA ARG A 17 7.49 -29.56 -56.30
C ARG A 17 6.09 -29.09 -55.89
N SER A 18 4.99 -29.76 -56.28
CA SER A 18 3.67 -29.07 -56.29
C SER A 18 2.63 -29.53 -55.26
N ARG A 19 2.79 -30.66 -54.55
CA ARG A 19 1.78 -31.15 -53.58
C ARG A 19 2.19 -31.01 -52.12
N TRP A 20 3.40 -31.44 -51.76
CA TRP A 20 3.92 -31.33 -50.39
C TRP A 20 4.05 -29.88 -49.90
N ALA A 21 4.46 -28.97 -50.77
CA ALA A 21 4.54 -27.54 -50.44
C ALA A 21 3.17 -26.93 -50.09
N ARG A 22 2.08 -27.42 -50.70
CA ARG A 22 0.71 -26.97 -50.40
C ARG A 22 0.24 -27.49 -49.04
N VAL A 23 0.46 -28.77 -48.76
CA VAL A 23 0.11 -29.38 -47.47
C VAL A 23 0.87 -28.70 -46.33
N LEU A 24 2.18 -28.50 -46.47
CA LEU A 24 2.99 -27.80 -45.47
C LEU A 24 2.50 -26.37 -45.24
N ARG A 25 2.15 -25.64 -46.30
CA ARG A 25 1.59 -24.28 -46.16
C ARG A 25 0.27 -24.29 -45.38
N VAL A 26 -0.64 -25.21 -45.67
CA VAL A 26 -1.92 -25.32 -44.95
C VAL A 26 -1.68 -25.63 -43.47
N VAL A 27 -0.81 -26.59 -43.17
CA VAL A 27 -0.46 -26.95 -41.78
C VAL A 27 0.14 -25.75 -41.03
N LEU A 28 1.07 -25.03 -41.66
CA LEU A 28 1.67 -23.83 -41.06
C LEU A 28 0.65 -22.73 -40.80
N VAL A 29 -0.29 -22.50 -41.72
CA VAL A 29 -1.37 -21.52 -41.53
C VAL A 29 -2.29 -21.94 -40.39
N VAL A 30 -2.70 -23.20 -40.33
CA VAL A 30 -3.55 -23.70 -39.23
C VAL A 30 -2.84 -23.56 -37.89
N LEU A 31 -1.57 -23.94 -37.80
CA LEU A 31 -0.77 -23.78 -36.59
C LEU A 31 -0.64 -22.31 -36.19
N ALA A 32 -0.37 -21.42 -37.14
CA ALA A 32 -0.28 -19.98 -36.89
C ALA A 32 -1.61 -19.42 -36.35
N VAL A 33 -2.75 -19.84 -36.89
CA VAL A 33 -4.08 -19.43 -36.40
C VAL A 33 -4.34 -19.97 -35.00
N LEU A 34 -4.03 -21.24 -34.74
CA LEU A 34 -4.19 -21.86 -33.42
C LEU A 34 -3.34 -21.20 -32.33
N LEU A 35 -2.17 -20.66 -32.69
CA LEU A 35 -1.33 -19.89 -31.77
C LEU A 35 -1.77 -18.41 -31.68
N ALA A 36 -2.24 -17.80 -32.76
CA ALA A 36 -2.65 -16.40 -32.77
C ALA A 36 -3.92 -16.16 -31.96
N LEU A 37 -4.91 -17.05 -32.04
CA LEU A 37 -6.18 -16.91 -31.32
C LEU A 37 -6.04 -16.78 -29.79
N PRO A 38 -5.32 -17.65 -29.05
CA PRO A 38 -5.15 -17.51 -27.62
C PRO A 38 -4.36 -16.24 -27.26
N VAL A 39 -3.38 -15.85 -28.07
CA VAL A 39 -2.63 -14.59 -27.87
C VAL A 39 -3.54 -13.39 -28.02
N LEU A 40 -4.36 -13.34 -29.07
CA LEU A 40 -5.33 -12.25 -29.28
C LEU A 40 -6.37 -12.20 -28.15
N ALA A 41 -6.86 -13.37 -27.70
CA ALA A 41 -7.77 -13.44 -26.57
C ALA A 41 -7.13 -12.94 -25.27
N TYR A 42 -5.88 -13.32 -25.00
CA TYR A 42 -5.10 -12.85 -23.85
C TYR A 42 -4.89 -11.34 -23.88
N VAL A 43 -4.43 -10.80 -25.01
CA VAL A 43 -4.24 -9.34 -25.18
C VAL A 43 -5.56 -8.59 -25.05
N GLY A 44 -6.63 -9.10 -25.66
CA GLY A 44 -7.97 -8.51 -25.54
C GLY A 44 -8.45 -8.43 -24.10
N ASN A 45 -8.29 -9.51 -23.33
CA ASN A 45 -8.64 -9.54 -21.92
C ASN A 45 -7.78 -8.58 -21.09
N GLY A 46 -6.46 -8.57 -21.31
CA GLY A 46 -5.53 -7.67 -20.64
C GLY A 46 -5.88 -6.20 -20.85
N VAL A 47 -6.17 -5.80 -22.10
CA VAL A 47 -6.56 -4.42 -22.44
C VAL A 47 -7.89 -4.02 -21.78
N VAL A 48 -8.92 -4.86 -21.87
CA VAL A 48 -10.22 -4.58 -21.24
C VAL A 48 -10.07 -4.47 -19.72
N GLY A 49 -9.30 -5.39 -19.13
CA GLY A 49 -8.96 -5.38 -17.71
C GLY A 49 -8.26 -4.09 -17.31
N SER A 50 -7.19 -3.67 -18.01
CA SER A 50 -6.44 -2.44 -17.73
C SER A 50 -7.31 -1.19 -17.80
N VAL A 51 -8.27 -1.12 -18.74
CA VAL A 51 -9.20 0.03 -18.81
C VAL A 51 -10.14 0.07 -17.60
N ARG A 52 -10.67 -1.09 -17.16
CA ARG A 52 -11.53 -1.17 -15.97
C ARG A 52 -10.75 -0.77 -14.71
N GLN A 53 -9.56 -1.31 -14.57
CA GLN A 53 -8.64 -1.02 -13.49
C GLN A 53 -8.33 0.49 -13.43
N ALA A 54 -7.99 1.11 -14.57
CA ALA A 54 -7.67 2.54 -14.62
C ALA A 54 -8.87 3.44 -14.25
N ARG A 55 -10.10 2.99 -14.49
CA ARG A 55 -11.31 3.67 -14.00
C ARG A 55 -11.45 3.52 -12.49
N LEU A 56 -11.32 2.29 -11.98
CA LEU A 56 -11.37 2.01 -10.56
C LEU A 56 -10.30 2.81 -9.78
N ALA A 57 -9.07 2.90 -10.29
CA ALA A 57 -8.02 3.71 -9.68
C ALA A 57 -8.42 5.19 -9.54
N ARG A 58 -9.09 5.76 -10.55
CA ARG A 58 -9.56 7.15 -10.47
C ARG A 58 -10.72 7.33 -9.50
N GLU A 59 -11.61 6.35 -9.43
CA GLU A 59 -12.71 6.33 -8.45
C GLU A 59 -12.14 6.28 -7.04
N VAL A 60 -11.21 5.36 -6.76
CA VAL A 60 -10.52 5.25 -5.47
C VAL A 60 -9.72 6.53 -5.15
N ALA A 61 -9.00 7.10 -6.11
CA ALA A 61 -8.29 8.37 -5.91
C ALA A 61 -9.24 9.53 -5.57
N ALA A 62 -10.44 9.56 -6.17
CA ALA A 62 -11.45 10.57 -5.82
C ALA A 62 -12.00 10.34 -4.41
N GLU A 63 -12.33 9.09 -4.05
CA GLU A 63 -12.79 8.73 -2.70
C GLU A 63 -11.74 9.09 -1.63
N VAL A 64 -10.46 8.82 -1.89
CA VAL A 64 -9.36 9.18 -0.98
C VAL A 64 -9.25 10.70 -0.83
N ARG A 65 -9.25 11.46 -1.94
CA ARG A 65 -9.19 12.92 -1.89
C ARG A 65 -10.36 13.53 -1.12
N ASP A 66 -11.58 13.06 -1.39
CA ASP A 66 -12.79 13.55 -0.75
C ASP A 66 -12.80 13.22 0.75
N GLY A 67 -12.43 11.98 1.13
CA GLY A 67 -12.32 11.59 2.53
C GLY A 67 -11.21 12.33 3.26
N ARG A 68 -10.07 12.57 2.61
CA ARG A 68 -8.94 13.34 3.17
C ARG A 68 -9.33 14.79 3.44
N ALA A 69 -10.08 15.42 2.54
CA ALA A 69 -10.55 16.79 2.70
C ALA A 69 -11.39 16.99 3.97
N VAL A 70 -12.04 15.92 4.47
CA VAL A 70 -12.79 15.91 5.74
C VAL A 70 -11.91 15.49 6.91
N ALA A 71 -11.17 14.38 6.78
CA ALA A 71 -10.40 13.80 7.88
C ALA A 71 -9.22 14.66 8.33
N GLU A 72 -8.49 15.27 7.40
CA GLU A 72 -7.28 16.05 7.71
C GLU A 72 -7.56 17.26 8.64
N PRO A 73 -8.56 18.12 8.39
CA PRO A 73 -8.87 19.22 9.30
C PRO A 73 -9.38 18.73 10.67
N GLU A 74 -10.14 17.62 10.73
CA GLU A 74 -10.59 17.03 12.01
C GLU A 74 -9.41 16.58 12.87
N VAL A 75 -8.47 15.82 12.26
CA VAL A 75 -7.26 15.35 12.93
C VAL A 75 -6.39 16.53 13.37
N ARG A 76 -6.20 17.55 12.53
CA ARG A 76 -5.44 18.75 12.89
C ARG A 76 -6.07 19.50 14.08
N ALA A 77 -7.37 19.74 14.03
CA ALA A 77 -8.07 20.44 15.10
C ALA A 77 -8.00 19.66 16.43
N LEU A 78 -8.10 18.33 16.39
CA LEU A 78 -7.95 17.49 17.57
C LEU A 78 -6.52 17.51 18.10
N ARG A 79 -5.52 17.40 17.23
CA ARG A 79 -4.10 17.47 17.58
C ARG A 79 -3.76 18.79 18.27
N ASP A 80 -4.25 19.92 17.75
CA ASP A 80 -3.99 21.23 18.35
C ASP A 80 -4.61 21.36 19.74
N ARG A 81 -5.82 20.80 19.96
CA ARG A 81 -6.43 20.70 21.29
C ARG A 81 -5.62 19.82 22.24
N GLN A 82 -5.16 18.66 21.78
CA GLN A 82 -4.33 17.74 22.57
C GLN A 82 -3.01 18.40 22.99
N ARG A 83 -2.33 19.12 22.08
CA ARG A 83 -1.10 19.88 22.41
C ARG A 83 -1.36 20.93 23.48
N ALA A 84 -2.44 21.69 23.35
CA ALA A 84 -2.82 22.68 24.34
C ALA A 84 -3.12 22.02 25.70
N ALA A 85 -3.79 20.87 25.71
CA ALA A 85 -4.08 20.12 26.93
C ALA A 85 -2.82 19.56 27.61
N VAL A 86 -1.86 19.02 26.84
CA VAL A 86 -0.56 18.57 27.36
C VAL A 86 0.22 19.73 27.96
N ALA A 87 0.26 20.88 27.28
CA ALA A 87 0.92 22.08 27.79
C ALA A 87 0.25 22.60 29.08
N ALA A 88 -1.09 22.63 29.13
CA ALA A 88 -1.85 23.02 30.32
C ALA A 88 -1.63 22.06 31.50
N ALA A 89 -1.42 20.77 31.23
CA ALA A 89 -0.99 19.79 32.20
C ALA A 89 0.49 19.93 32.60
N GLY A 90 1.22 20.95 32.13
CA GLY A 90 2.65 21.13 32.41
C GLY A 90 3.54 20.06 31.78
N GLY A 91 3.04 19.35 30.76
CA GLY A 91 3.85 18.49 29.91
C GLY A 91 4.73 19.32 28.97
N PRO A 92 5.85 18.76 28.51
CA PRO A 92 6.71 19.44 27.54
C PRO A 92 6.02 19.53 26.16
N PRO A 93 6.41 20.51 25.33
CA PRO A 93 5.96 20.55 23.94
C PRO A 93 6.46 19.30 23.19
N PRO A 94 5.75 18.87 22.13
CA PRO A 94 6.23 17.76 21.33
C PRO A 94 7.54 18.15 20.64
N ARG A 95 8.56 17.29 20.67
CA ARG A 95 9.81 17.51 19.92
C ARG A 95 9.69 17.01 18.49
N HIS A 96 8.95 15.93 18.31
CA HIS A 96 8.66 15.35 17.00
C HIS A 96 7.16 15.36 16.79
N SER A 97 6.75 15.75 15.59
CA SER A 97 5.36 15.90 15.21
C SER A 97 5.23 15.49 13.75
N HIS A 98 4.36 14.56 13.47
CA HIS A 98 4.13 14.03 12.13
C HIS A 98 2.64 14.01 11.80
N LEU A 99 2.28 14.24 10.54
CA LEU A 99 0.92 14.14 10.02
C LEU A 99 1.00 13.68 8.56
N ALA A 100 0.49 12.50 8.25
CA ALA A 100 0.48 11.96 6.90
C ALA A 100 -0.82 11.22 6.56
N LEU A 101 -1.03 11.06 5.25
CA LEU A 101 -1.97 10.08 4.71
C LEU A 101 -1.23 8.74 4.59
N GLU A 102 -1.70 7.73 5.32
CA GLU A 102 -1.19 6.38 5.23
C GLU A 102 -2.17 5.53 4.44
N CYS A 103 -1.71 4.93 3.35
CA CYS A 103 -2.47 3.93 2.62
C CYS A 103 -1.76 2.58 2.75
N GLN A 104 -2.52 1.58 3.18
CA GLN A 104 -2.07 0.21 3.33
C GLN A 104 -2.73 -0.66 2.27
N LEU A 105 -1.90 -1.49 1.64
CA LEU A 105 -2.35 -2.54 0.73
C LEU A 105 -2.50 -3.82 1.53
N GLY A 106 -3.67 -4.42 1.39
CA GLY A 106 -3.98 -5.74 1.93
C GLY A 106 -4.36 -6.70 0.81
N THR A 107 -4.62 -7.93 1.19
CA THR A 107 -5.12 -8.97 0.30
C THR A 107 -6.28 -9.69 0.95
N ARG A 108 -7.21 -10.14 0.10
CA ARG A 108 -8.22 -11.14 0.46
C ARG A 108 -7.79 -12.48 -0.12
N ASP A 109 -7.52 -13.42 0.76
CA ASP A 109 -6.94 -14.71 0.39
C ASP A 109 -7.96 -15.84 0.54
N ALA A 110 -7.87 -16.85 -0.33
CA ALA A 110 -8.57 -18.12 -0.19
C ALA A 110 -7.56 -19.26 -0.13
N GLY A 111 -7.20 -19.66 1.09
CA GLY A 111 -6.08 -20.55 1.33
C GLY A 111 -4.75 -19.83 1.08
N TRP A 112 -3.97 -20.31 0.11
CA TRP A 112 -2.68 -19.72 -0.27
C TRP A 112 -2.76 -18.84 -1.53
N ILE A 113 -3.97 -18.62 -2.05
CA ILE A 113 -4.21 -17.86 -3.29
C ILE A 113 -4.81 -16.50 -2.96
N VAL A 114 -4.15 -15.44 -3.40
CA VAL A 114 -4.68 -14.07 -3.36
C VAL A 114 -5.84 -13.97 -4.36
N GLN A 115 -7.03 -13.57 -3.88
CA GLN A 115 -8.21 -13.38 -4.72
C GLN A 115 -8.37 -11.94 -5.19
N GLU A 116 -8.02 -10.99 -4.34
CA GLU A 116 -8.19 -9.56 -4.58
C GLU A 116 -7.22 -8.76 -3.70
N HIS A 117 -6.63 -7.69 -4.23
CA HIS A 117 -5.96 -6.69 -3.42
C HIS A 117 -6.97 -5.68 -2.89
N THR A 118 -6.73 -5.20 -1.68
CA THR A 118 -7.54 -4.19 -1.00
C THR A 118 -6.68 -3.00 -0.60
N GLN A 119 -7.25 -1.81 -0.57
CA GLN A 119 -6.60 -0.61 -0.06
C GLN A 119 -7.40 -0.04 1.11
N THR A 120 -6.71 0.35 2.17
CA THR A 120 -7.28 1.14 3.26
C THR A 120 -6.43 2.40 3.41
N CYS A 121 -7.04 3.56 3.59
CA CYS A 121 -6.30 4.80 3.83
C CYS A 121 -6.78 5.51 5.10
N SER A 122 -5.87 6.16 5.80
CA SER A 122 -6.14 6.94 6.99
C SER A 122 -5.22 8.15 7.08
N VAL A 123 -5.73 9.28 7.58
CA VAL A 123 -4.87 10.36 8.07
C VAL A 123 -4.41 10.00 9.48
N ARG A 124 -3.10 9.96 9.67
CA ARG A 124 -2.47 9.67 10.96
C ARG A 124 -1.64 10.87 11.41
N SER A 125 -1.76 11.25 12.67
CA SER A 125 -0.86 12.19 13.33
C SER A 125 -0.17 11.56 14.53
N ILE A 126 1.09 11.90 14.73
CA ILE A 126 1.90 11.41 15.85
C ILE A 126 2.59 12.62 16.48
N ASP A 127 2.36 12.86 17.77
CA ASP A 127 3.08 13.85 18.56
C ASP A 127 3.87 13.15 19.68
N LEU A 128 5.18 13.41 19.74
CA LEU A 128 6.09 12.78 20.70
C LEU A 128 6.60 13.80 21.72
N HIS A 129 6.16 13.60 22.96
CA HIS A 129 6.51 14.44 24.10
C HIS A 129 7.61 13.75 24.94
N PRO A 130 8.78 14.38 25.13
CA PRO A 130 9.86 13.75 25.89
C PRO A 130 9.48 13.66 27.37
N VAL A 131 9.72 12.53 28.01
CA VAL A 131 9.50 12.33 29.46
C VAL A 131 10.73 11.69 30.10
N ALA A 132 10.96 11.94 31.39
CA ALA A 132 12.14 11.41 32.06
C ALA A 132 12.11 9.88 32.18
N ASP A 133 10.93 9.33 32.46
CA ASP A 133 10.70 7.91 32.70
C ASP A 133 9.21 7.57 32.60
N ARG A 134 8.89 6.30 32.89
CA ARG A 134 7.51 5.80 32.98
C ARG A 134 6.64 6.55 33.98
N ALA A 135 7.16 6.86 35.17
CA ALA A 135 6.37 7.49 36.22
C ALA A 135 5.96 8.91 35.82
N ALA A 136 6.86 9.64 35.15
CA ALA A 136 6.56 10.93 34.54
C ALA A 136 5.49 10.82 33.44
N ALA A 137 5.55 9.77 32.61
CA ALA A 137 4.52 9.49 31.60
C ALA A 137 3.13 9.27 32.24
N ASP A 138 3.04 8.39 33.25
CA ASP A 138 1.79 8.10 33.96
C ASP A 138 1.24 9.35 34.66
N ALA A 139 2.11 10.16 35.31
CA ALA A 139 1.73 11.40 35.97
C ALA A 139 1.25 12.49 34.99
N LEU A 140 1.81 12.56 33.79
CA LEU A 140 1.31 13.43 32.73
C LEU A 140 -0.07 12.97 32.29
N VAL A 141 -0.20 11.70 31.94
CA VAL A 141 -1.41 11.13 31.33
C VAL A 141 -2.60 11.09 32.29
N ALA A 142 -2.36 10.95 33.60
CA ALA A 142 -3.39 11.05 34.64
C ALA A 142 -4.07 12.42 34.71
N ARG A 143 -3.43 13.49 34.21
CA ARG A 143 -3.96 14.86 34.21
C ARG A 143 -4.70 15.21 32.92
N LEU A 144 -4.66 14.35 31.90
CA LEU A 144 -5.28 14.58 30.61
C LEU A 144 -6.77 14.18 30.64
N ALA A 145 -7.61 14.92 29.91
CA ALA A 145 -9.04 14.66 29.85
C ALA A 145 -9.36 13.42 28.99
N ALA A 146 -10.27 12.57 29.45
CA ALA A 146 -10.69 11.37 28.69
C ALA A 146 -11.36 11.71 27.36
N ALA A 147 -12.05 12.85 27.28
CA ALA A 147 -12.69 13.31 26.06
C ALA A 147 -11.70 13.43 24.89
N ASP A 148 -10.46 13.84 25.12
CA ASP A 148 -9.46 14.07 24.05
C ASP A 148 -8.43 12.93 23.92
N PHE A 149 -8.19 12.15 24.98
CA PHE A 149 -7.13 11.12 25.02
C PHE A 149 -7.64 9.69 25.24
N GLY A 150 -8.94 9.52 25.47
CA GLY A 150 -9.57 8.23 25.72
C GLY A 150 -9.52 7.76 27.17
N GLU A 151 -9.93 6.52 27.40
CA GLU A 151 -9.94 5.91 28.72
C GLU A 151 -8.60 5.24 29.03
N PRO A 152 -8.17 5.17 30.30
CA PRO A 152 -7.03 4.38 30.70
C PRO A 152 -7.14 2.94 30.22
N THR A 153 -6.04 2.41 29.67
CA THR A 153 -5.94 1.01 29.27
C THR A 153 -4.62 0.44 29.77
N SER A 154 -4.61 -0.86 30.03
CA SER A 154 -3.43 -1.60 30.46
C SER A 154 -3.21 -2.81 29.56
N SER A 155 -3.46 -2.64 28.26
CA SER A 155 -3.20 -3.70 27.28
C SER A 155 -1.71 -3.70 26.98
N PRO A 156 -0.95 -4.73 27.41
CA PRO A 156 0.43 -4.86 27.00
C PRO A 156 0.45 -5.04 25.49
N LEU A 157 1.15 -4.16 24.78
CA LEU A 157 1.42 -4.36 23.36
C LEU A 157 2.62 -5.31 23.26
N PRO A 158 2.64 -6.20 22.25
CA PRO A 158 3.70 -7.20 22.11
C PRO A 158 5.09 -6.58 21.92
N ASP A 159 5.16 -5.30 21.56
CA ASP A 159 6.36 -4.71 20.97
C ASP A 159 6.98 -3.57 21.83
N GLY A 160 6.98 -3.73 23.15
CA GLY A 160 7.75 -2.87 24.07
C GLY A 160 7.19 -1.46 24.32
N CYS A 161 6.36 -0.92 23.43
CA CYS A 161 5.48 0.21 23.73
C CYS A 161 4.38 -0.23 24.70
N VAL A 162 3.88 0.70 25.52
CA VAL A 162 2.79 0.42 26.46
C VAL A 162 1.67 1.41 26.26
N ALA A 163 0.49 0.91 25.88
CA ALA A 163 -0.70 1.74 25.80
C ALA A 163 -1.08 2.25 27.19
N LEU A 164 -1.26 3.56 27.31
CA LEU A 164 -1.68 4.25 28.52
C LEU A 164 -3.17 4.58 28.46
N ARG A 165 -3.63 5.07 27.29
CA ARG A 165 -5.04 5.42 27.04
C ARG A 165 -5.43 5.10 25.61
N LYS A 166 -6.71 4.79 25.41
CA LYS A 166 -7.27 4.55 24.09
C LYS A 166 -8.68 5.12 23.99
N ARG A 167 -8.97 5.80 22.87
CA ARG A 167 -10.30 6.24 22.46
C ARG A 167 -10.61 5.63 21.10
N SER A 168 -11.65 4.80 21.03
CA SER A 168 -12.14 4.24 19.79
C SER A 168 -13.65 4.39 19.80
N GLU A 169 -14.16 5.28 18.95
CA GLU A 169 -15.59 5.56 18.79
C GLU A 169 -15.88 5.60 17.29
N ALA A 170 -17.05 5.11 16.90
CA ALA A 170 -17.47 5.15 15.51
C ALA A 170 -17.49 6.60 15.02
N ASP A 171 -17.07 6.82 13.77
CA ASP A 171 -17.09 8.12 13.09
C ASP A 171 -16.20 9.22 13.70
N LEU A 172 -15.43 8.95 14.75
CA LEU A 172 -14.45 9.89 15.31
C LEU A 172 -13.01 9.43 15.01
N PRO A 173 -12.02 10.34 15.10
CA PRO A 173 -10.62 9.94 15.11
C PRO A 173 -10.32 9.05 16.32
N GLU A 174 -9.74 7.89 16.05
CA GLU A 174 -9.14 7.01 17.07
C GLU A 174 -7.94 7.73 17.69
N VAL A 175 -7.80 7.63 19.01
CA VAL A 175 -6.67 8.20 19.74
C VAL A 175 -6.05 7.13 20.59
N GLU A 176 -4.73 7.02 20.54
CA GLU A 176 -3.94 6.14 21.38
C GLU A 176 -2.81 6.94 22.03
N THR A 177 -2.74 6.89 23.35
CA THR A 177 -1.63 7.49 24.11
C THR A 177 -0.71 6.38 24.56
N LEU A 178 0.55 6.45 24.18
CA LEU A 178 1.54 5.40 24.42
C LEU A 178 2.68 5.94 25.28
N TRP A 179 3.24 5.09 26.13
CA TRP A 179 4.60 5.26 26.63
C TRP A 179 5.55 4.44 25.76
N VAL A 180 6.62 5.12 25.33
CA VAL A 180 7.64 4.60 24.43
C VAL A 180 8.95 4.61 25.22
N PRO A 181 9.39 3.47 25.79
CA PRO A 181 10.64 3.43 26.52
C PRO A 181 11.81 3.62 25.55
N ALA A 182 12.87 4.30 26.01
CA ALA A 182 14.08 4.53 25.24
C ALA A 182 14.68 3.23 24.65
N ALA A 183 14.59 2.12 25.41
CA ALA A 183 15.05 0.81 24.96
C ALA A 183 14.23 0.26 23.79
N ALA A 184 12.93 0.57 23.69
CA ALA A 184 12.11 0.13 22.57
C ALA A 184 12.39 0.94 21.29
N VAL A 185 12.82 2.19 21.41
CA VAL A 185 13.28 3.01 20.28
C VAL A 185 14.56 2.41 19.69
N ALA A 186 15.53 2.04 20.54
CA ALA A 186 16.81 1.49 20.09
C ALA A 186 16.68 0.13 19.37
N ASP A 187 15.69 -0.68 19.76
CA ASP A 187 15.46 -2.01 19.20
C ASP A 187 14.38 -2.03 18.09
N ASP A 188 13.88 -0.87 17.66
CA ASP A 188 12.77 -0.72 16.71
C ASP A 188 11.53 -1.55 17.10
N ARG A 189 11.24 -1.63 18.40
CA ARG A 189 10.13 -2.45 18.91
C ARG A 189 8.80 -1.72 18.83
N CYS A 190 8.74 -0.39 18.75
CA CYS A 190 7.44 0.31 18.73
C CYS A 190 6.77 0.42 17.34
N TYR A 191 6.28 -0.70 16.79
CA TYR A 191 5.63 -0.74 15.46
C TYR A 191 4.41 0.20 15.31
N GLN A 192 3.70 0.52 16.40
CA GLN A 192 2.61 1.50 16.33
C GLN A 192 3.09 2.93 16.03
N LEU A 193 4.38 3.23 16.18
CA LEU A 193 4.95 4.51 15.72
C LEU A 193 5.47 4.43 14.30
N ARG A 194 5.63 3.22 13.75
CA ARG A 194 6.02 3.05 12.36
C ARG A 194 4.84 3.46 11.49
N THR A 195 5.03 4.57 10.80
CA THR A 195 4.23 4.88 9.61
C THR A 195 4.53 3.79 8.59
N ALA A 196 3.52 3.18 7.98
CA ALA A 196 3.69 1.97 7.17
C ALA A 196 4.89 2.08 6.20
N GLY A 197 5.95 1.30 6.41
CA GLY A 197 7.21 1.41 5.67
C GLY A 197 7.42 0.25 4.69
N ALA A 198 8.07 0.57 3.58
CA ALA A 198 8.47 -0.22 2.40
C ALA A 198 7.45 -0.35 1.24
N ASP A 199 6.22 -0.82 1.45
CA ASP A 199 5.37 -1.25 0.31
C ASP A 199 4.17 -0.33 -0.02
N GLY A 200 4.08 0.90 0.52
CA GLY A 200 2.94 1.73 0.10
C GLY A 200 2.65 3.11 0.71
N THR A 201 3.50 3.76 1.48
CA THR A 201 3.14 5.09 2.02
C THR A 201 3.33 6.24 1.02
N ALA A 202 2.32 7.11 0.88
CA ALA A 202 2.50 8.47 0.38
C ALA A 202 2.47 9.47 1.52
N GLY A 203 3.63 9.94 1.92
CA GLY A 203 3.75 11.00 2.90
C GLY A 203 5.19 11.17 3.32
N GLU A 204 5.40 12.13 4.22
CA GLU A 204 6.62 12.14 5.00
C GLU A 204 6.72 10.80 5.75
N THR A 205 7.86 10.13 5.66
CA THR A 205 8.11 8.93 6.45
C THR A 205 8.65 9.35 7.80
N PHE A 206 8.09 8.81 8.88
CA PHE A 206 8.68 8.97 10.20
C PHE A 206 9.50 7.71 10.53
N ALA A 207 10.80 7.86 10.73
CA ALA A 207 11.67 6.78 11.15
C ALA A 207 11.89 6.87 12.67
N LEU A 208 11.76 5.75 13.38
CA LEU A 208 12.10 5.70 14.82
C LEU A 208 13.57 6.03 15.08
N GLU A 209 14.42 5.82 14.08
CA GLU A 209 15.85 6.14 14.09
C GLU A 209 16.14 7.64 14.27
N ASP A 210 15.18 8.50 13.94
CA ASP A 210 15.30 9.95 14.10
C ASP A 210 15.10 10.41 15.57
N LEU A 211 14.66 9.51 16.44
CA LEU A 211 14.43 9.80 17.86
C LEU A 211 15.73 9.78 18.67
N GLU A 212 15.82 10.69 19.63
CA GLU A 212 16.98 10.75 20.52
C GLU A 212 17.14 9.43 21.30
N PRO A 213 18.28 8.72 21.17
CA PRO A 213 18.51 7.50 21.91
C PRO A 213 18.59 7.80 23.40
N GLY A 214 18.05 6.91 24.24
CA GLY A 214 18.04 7.08 25.70
C GLY A 214 16.91 7.97 26.23
N GLN A 215 16.05 8.52 25.36
CA GLN A 215 14.90 9.34 25.75
C GLN A 215 13.61 8.51 25.77
N ASP A 216 12.86 8.57 26.86
CA ASP A 216 11.49 8.05 26.93
C ASP A 216 10.51 9.06 26.33
N TRP A 217 9.43 8.57 25.73
CA TRP A 217 8.42 9.41 25.10
C TRP A 217 7.01 9.07 25.57
N VAL A 218 6.16 10.10 25.62
CA VAL A 218 4.71 9.93 25.50
C VAL A 218 4.33 10.24 24.06
N ALA A 219 3.82 9.24 23.35
CA ALA A 219 3.30 9.41 22.00
C ALA A 219 1.79 9.59 22.06
N VAL A 220 1.28 10.63 21.40
CA VAL A 220 -0.14 10.82 21.15
C VAL A 220 -0.37 10.53 19.67
N VAL A 221 -0.97 9.39 19.38
CA VAL A 221 -1.28 8.93 18.03
C VAL A 221 -2.76 9.17 17.79
N THR A 222 -3.10 9.90 16.72
CA THR A 222 -4.48 10.09 16.28
C THR A 222 -4.63 9.57 14.87
N THR A 223 -5.64 8.73 14.62
CA THR A 223 -5.89 8.11 13.33
C THR A 223 -7.33 8.33 12.91
N ARG A 224 -7.54 8.80 11.67
CA ARG A 224 -8.87 8.93 11.08
C ARG A 224 -8.90 8.22 9.73
N THR A 225 -9.75 7.22 9.61
CA THR A 225 -9.96 6.50 8.34
C THR A 225 -10.51 7.46 7.29
N VAL A 226 -9.84 7.48 6.13
CA VAL A 226 -10.21 8.24 4.93
C VAL A 226 -10.95 7.34 3.95
N LEU A 227 -10.38 6.15 3.74
CA LEU A 227 -10.93 5.12 2.87
C LEU A 227 -10.98 3.84 3.69
N PRO A 228 -12.17 3.32 4.04
CA PRO A 228 -12.27 1.98 4.61
C PRO A 228 -11.79 0.94 3.59
N GLU A 229 -11.59 -0.30 4.02
CA GLU A 229 -11.08 -1.37 3.13
C GLU A 229 -11.85 -1.45 1.81
N ARG A 230 -11.17 -1.10 0.71
CA ARG A 230 -11.72 -1.01 -0.64
C ARG A 230 -11.00 -1.99 -1.54
N GLY A 231 -11.75 -2.88 -2.19
CA GLY A 231 -11.22 -3.77 -3.22
C GLY A 231 -10.71 -2.99 -4.44
N ILE A 232 -9.44 -3.19 -4.78
CA ILE A 232 -8.76 -2.58 -5.94
C ILE A 232 -8.52 -3.60 -7.07
N GLY A 233 -8.89 -4.85 -6.85
CA GLY A 233 -8.85 -5.93 -7.85
C GLY A 233 -7.47 -6.57 -7.99
N CYS A 234 -7.18 -7.04 -9.21
CA CYS A 234 -5.93 -7.72 -9.56
C CYS A 234 -5.33 -7.12 -10.83
N SER A 235 -4.03 -7.36 -11.05
CA SER A 235 -3.43 -7.10 -12.35
C SER A 235 -4.14 -7.89 -13.47
N PRO A 236 -4.57 -7.23 -14.55
CA PRO A 236 -5.31 -7.85 -15.66
C PRO A 236 -4.42 -8.72 -16.56
N TRP A 237 -3.10 -8.64 -16.34
CA TRP A 237 -2.09 -9.41 -17.07
C TRP A 237 -1.69 -10.70 -16.35
N SER A 238 -2.15 -10.89 -15.10
CA SER A 238 -1.88 -12.11 -14.37
C SER A 238 -3.04 -13.09 -14.48
N VAL A 239 -2.81 -14.20 -15.20
CA VAL A 239 -3.87 -15.19 -15.52
C VAL A 239 -3.99 -16.25 -14.44
N LEU A 240 -2.91 -16.52 -13.69
CA LEU A 240 -2.82 -17.63 -12.75
C LEU A 240 -2.96 -17.19 -11.30
N PHE A 241 -2.40 -16.04 -10.94
CA PHE A 241 -2.39 -15.54 -9.57
C PHE A 241 -2.72 -14.06 -9.54
N CYS A 242 -3.56 -13.61 -8.62
CA CYS A 242 -3.77 -12.17 -8.44
C CYS A 242 -2.44 -11.53 -8.03
N THR A 243 -1.91 -10.63 -8.85
CA THR A 243 -0.75 -9.81 -8.49
C THR A 243 -1.17 -8.37 -8.27
N ALA A 244 -0.38 -7.65 -7.49
CA ALA A 244 -0.63 -6.28 -7.11
C ALA A 244 -0.93 -5.43 -8.36
N PRO A 245 -2.05 -4.69 -8.37
CA PRO A 245 -2.36 -3.83 -9.48
C PRO A 245 -1.45 -2.58 -9.44
N TRP A 246 -0.45 -2.39 -10.33
CA TRP A 246 0.38 -1.14 -10.45
C TRP A 246 1.56 -0.93 -9.46
N ASP A 247 2.25 0.21 -9.60
CA ASP A 247 3.20 0.80 -8.63
C ASP A 247 2.40 1.53 -7.51
N GLU A 248 1.81 0.73 -6.63
CA GLU A 248 0.82 1.12 -5.62
C GLU A 248 1.36 1.87 -4.40
N PRO A 249 0.47 2.42 -3.53
CA PRO A 249 -0.99 2.58 -3.64
C PRO A 249 -1.45 3.84 -4.37
N VAL A 250 -2.76 3.96 -4.54
CA VAL A 250 -3.44 5.14 -5.07
C VAL A 250 -3.50 6.22 -4.00
N ARG A 251 -2.87 7.37 -4.24
CA ARG A 251 -2.46 8.29 -3.16
C ARG A 251 -3.06 9.69 -3.22
N ASP A 252 -3.47 10.18 -4.39
CA ASP A 252 -4.33 11.35 -4.66
C ASP A 252 -4.34 11.65 -6.17
#